data_AF-A0A8D8UBF7-F1
#
_entry.id   AF-A0A8D8UBF7-F1
#
_cell.length_a   1.000
_cell.length_b   1.000
_cell.length_c   1.000
_cell.angle_alpha   90.00
_cell.angle_beta   90.00
_cell.angle_gamma   90.00
#
_symmetry.space_group_name_H-M   'P 1'
#
loop_
_entity.id
_entity.type
_entity.pdbx_description
1 polymer ?
#
loop_
_entity_poly.entity_id
_entity_poly.type
_entity_poly.pdbx_seq_one_letter_code
_entity_poly.pdbx_strand_id
1 'polypeptide(L)'
;MDFYNRRDYLDETELESKGISEIQTFYANKTIFITGASGFVGTLVLEKLLRTCKDLRKVYVLFRSSKRKNIQERLVEYFNDPVFERMKSENPTYYTQVTCVQGDLTLDQLGLSAEDRQAIVDNTQIILHVAATVKFDEHLADAYNINVKGTKTMIQLAELMKQLQSFVYVSTAYSNCDRKHIEEKFYDPVFSDEETITMLQHSERHELALLLPHILDRKPNTYTFTKTIAEDLVRESSGHLPVVVVRPSIVMPTLKEPFPYYSNDKNSVLSIAVGAGVGLLRVLSCANDNRLDMIPGDMTVNCILAASWSAAVTPDAAQVYNCVGYENPITLKQSLYANLENISESKESCDKALWVPHLIVVENNYILFFLYYFLHLLPGLFFSLAERYLNRKPMIMKIYRKLFFLNKTVRYFAFNNWSFTTDNSKSLLFKLNARDRELFDFNIMSVDWMNYYCFMGRCAARYVLKANDNKDNYYPKEMYKRKMKYIEPIDITIRWTFRLALVYLSYNMLCAVAV
;
A
#
# COMPACT_ATOMS: atom_id res chain seq x y z
N MET A 1 0.97 8.16 -27.23
CA MET A 1 -0.47 8.08 -27.54
C MET A 1 -0.80 6.90 -28.46
N ASP A 2 0.04 6.57 -29.45
CA ASP A 2 -0.23 5.47 -30.40
C ASP A 2 -0.14 4.02 -29.85
N PHE A 3 0.42 3.81 -28.65
CA PHE A 3 0.51 2.46 -28.05
C PHE A 3 -0.82 1.91 -27.52
N TYR A 4 -1.74 2.79 -27.08
CA TYR A 4 -3.02 2.41 -26.49
C TYR A 4 -4.20 2.55 -27.46
N ASN A 5 -4.08 3.35 -28.51
CA ASN A 5 -5.17 3.69 -29.43
C ASN A 5 -5.56 2.61 -30.46
N ARG A 6 -4.91 1.43 -30.46
CA ARG A 6 -5.32 0.26 -31.26
C ARG A 6 -6.15 -0.77 -30.47
N ARG A 7 -6.71 -0.41 -29.30
CA ARG A 7 -7.23 -1.37 -28.31
C ARG A 7 -8.75 -1.49 -28.18
N ASP A 8 -9.53 -0.69 -28.88
CA ASP A 8 -10.99 -0.82 -28.84
C ASP A 8 -11.49 -1.42 -30.16
N TYR A 9 -12.52 -2.27 -30.07
CA TYR A 9 -13.13 -3.14 -31.08
C TYR A 9 -12.55 -4.56 -31.18
N LEU A 10 -12.90 -5.41 -30.21
CA LEU A 10 -13.06 -6.85 -30.46
C LEU A 10 -14.56 -7.12 -30.64
N ASP A 11 -14.89 -7.79 -31.75
CA ASP A 11 -16.24 -8.13 -32.19
C ASP A 11 -16.85 -9.17 -31.23
N GLU A 12 -18.17 -9.10 -30.98
CA GLU A 12 -18.88 -9.97 -30.02
C GLU A 12 -18.77 -11.47 -30.37
N THR A 13 -18.34 -11.79 -31.58
CA THR A 13 -18.11 -13.15 -32.10
C THR A 13 -16.82 -13.81 -31.59
N GLU A 14 -15.87 -13.08 -30.99
CA GLU A 14 -14.66 -13.66 -30.36
C GLU A 14 -14.87 -14.13 -28.90
N LEU A 15 -16.01 -13.80 -28.29
CA LEU A 15 -16.34 -14.19 -26.91
C LEU A 15 -16.44 -15.72 -26.72
N GLU A 16 -16.71 -16.48 -27.77
CA GLU A 16 -16.91 -17.94 -27.71
C GLU A 16 -15.61 -18.77 -27.86
N SER A 17 -14.44 -18.16 -28.16
CA SER A 17 -13.18 -18.91 -28.35
C SER A 17 -11.97 -18.37 -27.59
N LYS A 18 -12.17 -17.84 -26.37
CA LYS A 18 -11.13 -17.15 -25.57
C LYS A 18 -9.85 -17.95 -25.25
N GLY A 19 -9.75 -19.23 -25.60
CA GLY A 19 -8.56 -20.05 -25.39
C GLY A 19 -8.31 -20.42 -23.93
N ILE A 20 -7.22 -21.15 -23.68
CA ILE A 20 -6.79 -21.57 -22.34
C ILE A 20 -5.91 -20.46 -21.75
N SER A 21 -6.11 -20.12 -20.46
CA SER A 21 -5.25 -19.18 -19.73
C SER A 21 -3.90 -19.83 -19.44
N GLU A 22 -2.81 -19.23 -19.95
CA GLU A 22 -1.45 -19.74 -19.73
C GLU A 22 -1.02 -19.55 -18.27
N ILE A 23 -1.47 -18.46 -17.64
CA ILE A 23 -1.21 -18.20 -16.23
C ILE A 23 -1.90 -19.24 -15.34
N GLN A 24 -3.19 -19.55 -15.59
CA GLN A 24 -3.87 -20.62 -14.85
C GLN A 24 -3.17 -21.97 -15.04
N THR A 25 -2.78 -22.31 -16.29
CA THR A 25 -2.03 -23.54 -16.58
C THR A 25 -0.68 -23.59 -15.86
N PHE A 26 0.03 -22.48 -15.77
CA PHE A 26 1.30 -22.40 -15.03
C PHE A 26 1.13 -22.71 -13.54
N TYR A 27 0.08 -22.17 -12.92
CA TYR A 27 -0.21 -22.43 -11.50
C TYR A 27 -0.85 -23.80 -11.23
N ALA A 28 -1.40 -24.45 -12.25
CA ALA A 28 -2.03 -25.76 -12.10
C ALA A 28 -1.05 -26.81 -11.55
N ASN A 29 -1.52 -27.57 -10.56
CA ASN A 29 -0.78 -28.58 -9.81
C ASN A 29 0.52 -28.08 -9.16
N LYS A 30 0.67 -26.77 -8.92
CA LYS A 30 1.84 -26.20 -8.21
C LYS A 30 1.59 -26.06 -6.72
N THR A 31 2.71 -26.11 -5.99
CA THR A 31 2.81 -25.72 -4.59
C THR A 31 3.42 -24.33 -4.51
N ILE A 32 2.75 -23.44 -3.80
CA ILE A 32 3.16 -22.04 -3.64
C ILE A 32 3.49 -21.78 -2.17
N PHE A 33 4.59 -21.06 -1.90
CA PHE A 33 4.89 -20.53 -0.58
C PHE A 33 4.77 -19.00 -0.57
N ILE A 34 3.88 -18.48 0.28
CA ILE A 34 3.58 -17.05 0.38
C ILE A 34 3.99 -16.54 1.75
N THR A 35 4.87 -15.53 1.75
CA THR A 35 5.14 -14.73 2.95
C THR A 35 4.34 -13.43 2.90
N GLY A 36 3.90 -12.93 4.05
CA GLY A 36 3.14 -11.68 4.11
C GLY A 36 1.68 -11.82 3.70
N ALA A 37 1.16 -13.06 3.64
CA ALA A 37 -0.23 -13.36 3.26
C ALA A 37 -1.27 -12.59 4.11
N SER A 38 -0.97 -12.29 5.37
CA SER A 38 -1.86 -11.52 6.26
C SER A 38 -1.83 -9.99 6.06
N GLY A 39 -0.95 -9.47 5.19
CA GLY A 39 -0.92 -8.06 4.80
C GLY A 39 -1.79 -7.79 3.57
N PHE A 40 -2.07 -6.52 3.27
CA PHE A 40 -3.00 -6.11 2.20
C PHE A 40 -2.76 -6.78 0.85
N VAL A 41 -1.56 -6.61 0.27
CA VAL A 41 -1.21 -7.22 -1.02
C VAL A 41 -1.21 -8.75 -0.92
N GLY A 42 -0.63 -9.32 0.14
CA GLY A 42 -0.58 -10.78 0.32
C GLY A 42 -1.96 -11.43 0.46
N THR A 43 -2.92 -10.73 1.08
CA THR A 43 -4.31 -11.16 1.22
C THR A 43 -4.99 -11.21 -0.14
N LEU A 44 -4.82 -10.17 -0.96
CA LEU A 44 -5.35 -10.13 -2.32
C LEU A 44 -4.67 -11.17 -3.22
N VAL A 45 -3.36 -11.39 -3.09
CA VAL A 45 -2.63 -12.43 -3.83
C VAL A 45 -3.22 -13.80 -3.53
N LEU A 46 -3.41 -14.14 -2.25
CA LEU A 46 -3.99 -15.42 -1.84
C LEU A 46 -5.44 -15.57 -2.32
N GLU A 47 -6.27 -14.53 -2.17
CA GLU A 47 -7.65 -14.52 -2.67
C GLU A 47 -7.70 -14.78 -4.16
N LYS A 48 -6.93 -14.00 -4.94
CA LYS A 48 -6.92 -14.07 -6.40
C LYS A 48 -6.44 -15.43 -6.89
N LEU A 49 -5.38 -15.96 -6.28
CA LEU A 49 -4.85 -17.30 -6.57
C LEU A 49 -5.90 -18.38 -6.33
N LEU A 50 -6.50 -18.43 -5.14
CA LEU A 50 -7.46 -19.48 -4.81
C LEU A 50 -8.76 -19.38 -5.61
N ARG A 51 -9.20 -18.16 -5.95
CA ARG A 51 -10.40 -17.93 -6.75
C ARG A 51 -10.18 -18.28 -8.22
N THR A 52 -9.05 -17.82 -8.78
CA THR A 52 -8.80 -17.87 -10.22
C THR A 52 -8.03 -19.13 -10.62
N CYS A 53 -7.01 -19.54 -9.87
CA CYS A 53 -6.21 -20.75 -10.15
C CYS A 53 -6.69 -21.90 -9.26
N LYS A 54 -7.83 -22.52 -9.60
CA LYS A 54 -8.48 -23.51 -8.72
C LYS A 54 -7.73 -24.83 -8.60
N ASP A 55 -6.94 -25.19 -9.61
CA ASP A 55 -6.21 -26.46 -9.66
C ASP A 55 -4.85 -26.40 -8.94
N LEU A 56 -4.74 -25.65 -7.85
CA LEU A 56 -3.52 -25.60 -7.03
C LEU A 56 -3.36 -26.90 -6.24
N ARG A 57 -2.13 -27.42 -6.18
CA ARG A 57 -1.81 -28.57 -5.31
C ARG A 57 -1.83 -28.15 -3.85
N LYS A 58 -1.14 -27.05 -3.52
CA LYS A 58 -0.97 -26.60 -2.15
C LYS A 58 -0.54 -25.13 -2.10
N VAL A 59 -0.96 -24.40 -1.07
CA VAL A 59 -0.49 -23.05 -0.77
C VAL A 59 -0.06 -23.00 0.70
N TYR A 60 1.24 -22.88 0.94
CA TYR A 60 1.80 -22.61 2.25
C TYR A 60 1.75 -21.11 2.53
N VAL A 61 1.17 -20.71 3.65
CA VAL A 61 1.13 -19.31 4.10
C VAL A 61 1.89 -19.15 5.42
N LEU A 62 2.85 -18.24 5.46
CA LEU A 62 3.65 -17.97 6.66
C LEU A 62 2.94 -17.00 7.60
N PHE A 63 2.50 -17.47 8.77
CA PHE A 63 1.93 -16.61 9.82
C PHE A 63 2.87 -16.55 11.02
N ARG A 64 3.14 -15.33 11.51
CA ARG A 64 3.85 -15.09 12.78
C ARG A 64 3.15 -15.79 13.93
N SER A 65 3.85 -16.10 15.02
CA SER A 65 3.22 -16.65 16.22
C SER A 65 2.25 -15.64 16.88
N SER A 66 1.29 -16.15 17.67
CA SER A 66 0.38 -15.33 18.46
C SER A 66 0.33 -15.85 19.89
N LYS A 67 0.41 -14.94 20.87
CA LYS A 67 0.29 -15.29 22.29
C LYS A 67 -1.14 -15.68 22.70
N ARG A 68 -2.14 -15.35 21.89
CA ARG A 68 -3.57 -15.43 22.28
C ARG A 68 -4.37 -16.51 21.56
N LYS A 69 -3.89 -16.97 20.40
CA LYS A 69 -4.63 -17.87 19.51
C LYS A 69 -3.66 -18.82 18.83
N ASN A 70 -4.06 -20.07 18.67
CA ASN A 70 -3.28 -21.01 17.85
C ASN A 70 -3.37 -20.63 16.35
N ILE A 71 -2.53 -21.25 15.53
CA ILE A 71 -2.39 -20.88 14.13
C ILE A 71 -3.63 -21.24 13.29
N GLN A 72 -4.32 -22.32 13.64
CA GLN A 72 -5.55 -22.78 12.98
C GLN A 72 -6.72 -21.84 13.24
N GLU A 73 -6.95 -21.41 14.48
CA GLU A 73 -7.96 -20.42 14.84
C GLU A 73 -7.76 -19.11 14.09
N ARG A 74 -6.49 -18.70 13.94
CA ARG A 74 -6.15 -17.49 13.19
C ARG A 74 -6.38 -17.63 11.70
N LEU A 75 -6.13 -18.82 11.14
CA LEU A 75 -6.43 -19.08 9.74
C LEU A 75 -7.94 -19.02 9.48
N VAL A 76 -8.75 -19.60 10.37
CA VAL A 76 -10.22 -19.53 10.28
C VAL A 76 -10.70 -18.08 10.37
N GLU A 77 -10.25 -17.31 11.36
CA GLU A 77 -10.59 -15.90 11.50
C GLU A 77 -10.15 -15.07 10.29
N TYR A 78 -8.97 -15.34 9.77
CA TYR A 78 -8.45 -14.67 8.57
C TYR A 78 -9.35 -14.90 7.36
N PHE A 79 -9.83 -16.12 7.14
CA PHE A 79 -10.79 -16.41 6.08
C PHE A 79 -12.19 -15.82 6.35
N ASN A 80 -12.52 -15.34 7.54
CA ASN A 80 -13.80 -14.66 7.80
C ASN A 80 -13.83 -13.22 7.28
N ASP A 81 -12.70 -12.68 6.81
CA ASP A 81 -12.67 -11.38 6.16
C ASP A 81 -13.55 -11.41 4.88
N PRO A 82 -14.43 -10.40 4.67
CA PRO A 82 -15.29 -10.31 3.50
C PRO A 82 -14.58 -10.45 2.15
N VAL A 83 -13.29 -10.10 2.06
CA VAL A 83 -12.46 -10.28 0.86
C VAL A 83 -12.54 -11.70 0.30
N PHE A 84 -12.71 -12.70 1.16
CA PHE A 84 -12.76 -14.11 0.77
C PHE A 84 -14.16 -14.62 0.42
N GLU A 85 -15.24 -13.84 0.59
CA GLU A 85 -16.61 -14.32 0.36
C GLU A 85 -16.79 -14.85 -1.08
N ARG A 86 -16.32 -14.08 -2.08
CA ARG A 86 -16.36 -14.48 -3.49
C ARG A 86 -15.44 -15.67 -3.79
N MET A 87 -14.24 -15.70 -3.21
CA MET A 87 -13.32 -16.82 -3.37
C MET A 87 -13.94 -18.12 -2.84
N LYS A 88 -14.57 -18.08 -1.66
CA LYS A 88 -15.19 -19.26 -1.04
C LYS A 88 -16.37 -19.81 -1.85
N SER A 89 -17.17 -18.93 -2.47
CA SER A 89 -18.28 -19.37 -3.33
C SER A 89 -17.78 -19.98 -4.63
N GLU A 90 -16.72 -19.42 -5.22
CA GLU A 90 -16.16 -19.89 -6.48
C GLU A 90 -15.22 -21.11 -6.32
N ASN A 91 -14.56 -21.27 -5.17
CA ASN A 91 -13.71 -22.40 -4.82
C ASN A 91 -14.02 -22.90 -3.38
N PRO A 92 -15.07 -23.72 -3.22
CA PRO A 92 -15.46 -24.24 -1.90
C PRO A 92 -14.40 -25.13 -1.24
N THR A 93 -13.49 -25.71 -2.03
CA THR A 93 -12.44 -26.63 -1.57
C THR A 93 -11.15 -25.94 -1.13
N TYR A 94 -11.10 -24.60 -1.10
CA TYR A 94 -9.91 -23.82 -0.75
C TYR A 94 -9.19 -24.27 0.54
N TYR A 95 -9.95 -24.77 1.53
CA TYR A 95 -9.44 -25.19 2.83
C TYR A 95 -8.53 -26.43 2.77
N THR A 96 -8.65 -27.27 1.73
CA THR A 96 -7.73 -28.42 1.53
C THR A 96 -6.40 -27.97 0.91
N GLN A 97 -6.44 -26.87 0.16
CA GLN A 97 -5.30 -26.34 -0.59
C GLN A 97 -4.37 -25.52 0.31
N VAL A 98 -4.92 -24.81 1.29
CA VAL A 98 -4.14 -23.89 2.14
C VAL A 98 -3.59 -24.60 3.38
N THR A 99 -2.32 -24.38 3.69
CA THR A 99 -1.72 -24.80 4.96
C THR A 99 -0.94 -23.64 5.55
N CYS A 100 -1.27 -23.32 6.80
CA CYS A 100 -0.62 -22.25 7.52
C CYS A 100 0.56 -22.83 8.30
N VAL A 101 1.74 -22.26 8.07
CA VAL A 101 2.98 -22.62 8.78
C VAL A 101 3.38 -21.49 9.70
N GLN A 102 3.89 -21.84 10.87
CA GLN A 102 4.29 -20.85 11.85
C GLN A 102 5.71 -20.37 11.55
N GLY A 103 5.90 -19.06 11.45
CA GLY A 103 7.25 -18.49 11.33
C GLY A 103 7.28 -16.97 11.23
N ASP A 104 8.46 -16.40 11.37
CA ASP A 104 8.74 -14.97 11.37
C ASP A 104 10.06 -14.69 10.62
N LEU A 105 10.03 -13.70 9.73
CA LEU A 105 11.20 -13.30 8.94
C LEU A 105 12.38 -12.83 9.81
N THR A 106 12.12 -12.38 11.04
CA THR A 106 13.18 -11.90 11.92
C THR A 106 13.93 -13.03 12.63
N LEU A 107 13.43 -14.27 12.54
CA LEU A 107 14.02 -15.43 13.21
C LEU A 107 14.91 -16.20 12.24
N ASP A 108 15.92 -16.87 12.79
CA ASP A 108 16.78 -17.75 12.01
C ASP A 108 15.96 -18.88 11.38
N GLN A 109 16.26 -19.21 10.13
CA GLN A 109 15.49 -20.16 9.31
C GLN A 109 13.98 -19.87 9.29
N LEU A 110 13.61 -18.58 9.38
CA LEU A 110 12.23 -18.08 9.44
C LEU A 110 11.43 -18.57 10.65
N GLY A 111 12.07 -19.19 11.65
CA GLY A 111 11.39 -19.80 12.79
C GLY A 111 10.47 -20.97 12.43
N LEU A 112 10.66 -21.60 11.26
CA LEU A 112 9.92 -22.79 10.84
C LEU A 112 10.33 -24.01 11.67
N SER A 113 9.41 -24.96 11.89
CA SER A 113 9.78 -26.28 12.39
C SER A 113 10.61 -27.04 11.35
N ALA A 114 11.38 -28.04 11.79
CA ALA A 114 12.17 -28.86 10.88
C ALA A 114 11.27 -29.57 9.85
N GLU A 115 10.09 -30.03 10.28
CA GLU A 115 9.11 -30.71 9.46
C GLU A 115 8.50 -29.77 8.40
N ASP A 116 8.04 -28.58 8.81
CA ASP A 116 7.46 -27.60 7.89
C ASP A 116 8.50 -27.12 6.89
N ARG A 117 9.72 -26.85 7.37
CA ARG A 117 10.85 -26.42 6.53
C ARG A 117 11.16 -27.47 5.46
N GLN A 118 11.27 -28.73 5.84
CA GLN A 118 11.54 -29.82 4.90
C GLN A 118 10.41 -29.97 3.89
N ALA A 119 9.15 -29.96 4.35
CA ALA A 119 7.99 -30.05 3.46
C ALA A 119 7.94 -28.90 2.45
N ILE A 120 8.24 -27.66 2.87
CA ILE A 120 8.29 -26.49 1.98
C ILE A 120 9.42 -26.64 0.96
N VAL A 121 10.62 -27.05 1.38
CA VAL A 121 11.78 -27.24 0.50
C VAL A 121 11.50 -28.29 -0.57
N ASP A 122 10.93 -29.43 -0.19
CA ASP A 122 10.74 -30.57 -1.10
C ASP A 122 9.62 -30.33 -2.12
N ASN A 123 8.61 -29.54 -1.76
CA ASN A 123 7.37 -29.49 -2.54
C ASN A 123 7.14 -28.17 -3.28
N THR A 124 7.78 -27.07 -2.88
CA THR A 124 7.48 -25.72 -3.41
C THR A 124 8.07 -25.50 -4.80
N GLN A 125 7.25 -25.01 -5.73
CA GLN A 125 7.69 -24.58 -7.07
C GLN A 125 7.63 -23.06 -7.26
N ILE A 126 6.88 -22.33 -6.43
CA ILE A 126 6.72 -20.88 -6.58
C ILE A 126 6.81 -20.22 -5.20
N ILE A 127 7.69 -19.22 -5.07
CA ILE A 127 7.75 -18.35 -3.91
C ILE A 127 7.16 -16.98 -4.27
N LEU A 128 6.22 -16.50 -3.45
CA LEU A 128 5.73 -15.13 -3.49
C LEU A 128 6.15 -14.42 -2.19
N HIS A 129 7.28 -13.72 -2.25
CA HIS A 129 7.82 -12.97 -1.12
C HIS A 129 7.25 -11.55 -1.06
N VAL A 130 6.12 -11.41 -0.35
CA VAL A 130 5.37 -10.15 -0.20
C VAL A 130 5.61 -9.48 1.16
N ALA A 131 6.12 -10.22 2.15
CA ALA A 131 6.35 -9.69 3.49
C ALA A 131 7.43 -8.61 3.54
N ALA A 132 7.10 -7.47 4.16
CA ALA A 132 8.03 -6.40 4.50
C ALA A 132 7.45 -5.56 5.65
N THR A 133 8.32 -4.83 6.39
CA THR A 133 7.86 -3.66 7.15
C THR A 133 7.80 -2.46 6.22
N VAL A 134 6.65 -1.81 6.18
CA VAL A 134 6.38 -0.61 5.36
C VAL A 134 6.32 0.67 6.20
N LYS A 135 6.73 0.59 7.46
CA LYS A 135 6.76 1.76 8.36
C LYS A 135 7.98 2.62 8.06
N PHE A 136 7.75 3.89 7.76
CA PHE A 136 8.81 4.84 7.42
C PHE A 136 9.63 5.32 8.63
N ASP A 137 9.12 5.12 9.85
CA ASP A 137 9.74 5.53 11.13
C ASP A 137 10.28 4.35 11.94
N GLU A 138 10.35 3.16 11.34
CA GLU A 138 10.93 1.98 11.99
C GLU A 138 12.44 2.18 12.21
N HIS A 139 12.94 1.75 13.37
CA HIS A 139 14.36 1.80 13.69
C HIS A 139 15.16 0.99 12.65
N LEU A 140 16.34 1.49 12.24
CA LEU A 140 17.11 0.90 11.14
C LEU A 140 17.39 -0.60 11.35
N ALA A 141 17.83 -0.99 12.55
CA ALA A 141 18.08 -2.39 12.88
C ALA A 141 16.84 -3.29 12.72
N ASP A 142 15.66 -2.79 13.09
CA ASP A 142 14.41 -3.55 13.01
C ASP A 142 13.94 -3.65 11.54
N ALA A 143 14.07 -2.55 10.78
CA ALA A 143 13.80 -2.53 9.35
C ALA A 143 14.73 -3.47 8.56
N TYR A 144 16.03 -3.46 8.89
CA TYR A 144 17.03 -4.34 8.30
C TYR A 144 16.73 -5.82 8.59
N ASN A 145 16.44 -6.16 9.85
CA ASN A 145 16.14 -7.56 10.23
C ASN A 145 14.94 -8.12 9.48
N ILE A 146 13.90 -7.31 9.22
CA ILE A 146 12.71 -7.75 8.51
C ILE A 146 12.94 -7.78 7.00
N ASN A 147 13.39 -6.66 6.42
CA ASN A 147 13.40 -6.46 4.97
C ASN A 147 14.65 -7.01 4.28
N VAL A 148 15.79 -7.09 4.98
CA VAL A 148 17.08 -7.51 4.41
C VAL A 148 17.42 -8.92 4.88
N LYS A 149 17.62 -9.12 6.20
CA LYS A 149 17.95 -10.46 6.76
C LYS A 149 16.84 -11.48 6.46
N GLY A 150 15.58 -11.07 6.56
CA GLY A 150 14.43 -11.91 6.20
C GLY A 150 14.46 -12.34 4.73
N THR A 151 14.77 -11.42 3.81
CA THR A 151 14.92 -11.72 2.38
C THR A 151 16.12 -12.62 2.11
N LYS A 152 17.27 -12.38 2.76
CA LYS A 152 18.45 -13.26 2.69
C LYS A 152 18.11 -14.69 3.11
N THR A 153 17.38 -14.86 4.21
CA THR A 153 16.95 -16.17 4.71
C THR A 153 15.96 -16.85 3.76
N MET A 154 15.08 -16.08 3.10
CA MET A 154 14.19 -16.60 2.05
C MET A 154 14.95 -17.08 0.82
N ILE A 155 15.97 -16.35 0.38
CA ILE A 155 16.85 -16.75 -0.73
C ILE A 155 17.57 -18.05 -0.39
N GLN A 156 18.17 -18.15 0.81
CA GLN A 156 18.83 -19.37 1.29
C GLN A 156 17.87 -20.57 1.37
N LEU A 157 16.60 -20.36 1.71
CA LEU A 157 15.59 -21.42 1.68
C LEU A 157 15.25 -21.83 0.24
N ALA A 158 15.17 -20.87 -0.68
CA ALA A 158 14.87 -21.08 -2.09
C ALA A 158 15.98 -21.85 -2.82
N GLU A 159 17.25 -21.63 -2.47
CA GLU A 159 18.40 -22.38 -3.00
C GLU A 159 18.34 -23.89 -2.73
N LEU A 160 17.59 -24.31 -1.71
CA LEU A 160 17.38 -25.72 -1.39
C LEU A 160 16.26 -26.35 -2.23
N MET A 161 15.44 -25.54 -2.90
CA MET A 161 14.25 -25.98 -3.65
C MET A 161 14.61 -26.39 -5.08
N LYS A 162 14.79 -27.70 -5.29
CA LYS A 162 15.20 -28.25 -6.59
C LYS A 162 14.16 -28.08 -7.71
N GLN A 163 12.90 -27.80 -7.37
CA GLN A 163 11.80 -27.66 -8.33
C GLN A 163 11.32 -26.21 -8.46
N LEU A 164 12.06 -25.24 -7.93
CA LEU A 164 11.67 -23.84 -7.98
C LEU A 164 11.64 -23.34 -9.42
N GLN A 165 10.50 -22.75 -9.81
CA GLN A 165 10.25 -22.20 -11.14
C GLN A 165 10.12 -20.68 -11.13
N SER A 166 9.83 -20.10 -9.97
CA SER A 166 9.69 -18.65 -9.82
C SER A 166 9.93 -18.23 -8.36
N PHE A 167 10.77 -17.22 -8.18
CA PHE A 167 10.94 -16.49 -6.93
C PHE A 167 10.54 -15.03 -7.16
N VAL A 168 9.34 -14.66 -6.75
CA VAL A 168 8.87 -13.27 -6.86
C VAL A 168 9.20 -12.51 -5.58
N TYR A 169 9.98 -11.44 -5.73
CA TYR A 169 10.21 -10.44 -4.69
C TYR A 169 9.37 -9.19 -4.93
N VAL A 170 8.50 -8.84 -3.98
CA VAL A 170 7.75 -7.59 -4.04
C VAL A 170 8.55 -6.48 -3.36
N SER A 171 9.11 -5.59 -4.18
CA SER A 171 9.80 -4.38 -3.73
C SER A 171 8.84 -3.18 -3.74
N THR A 172 9.32 -2.01 -4.15
CA THR A 172 8.53 -0.79 -4.32
C THR A 172 9.16 0.07 -5.41
N ALA A 173 8.33 0.80 -6.15
CA ALA A 173 8.77 1.79 -7.12
C ALA A 173 9.64 2.89 -6.48
N TYR A 174 9.56 3.06 -5.16
CA TYR A 174 10.31 4.05 -4.40
C TYR A 174 11.61 3.54 -3.79
N SER A 175 12.02 2.29 -4.06
CA SER A 175 13.31 1.77 -3.56
C SER A 175 14.44 2.68 -4.04
N ASN A 176 14.36 3.16 -5.28
CA ASN A 176 15.33 4.03 -5.94
C ASN A 176 14.86 5.50 -6.06
N CYS A 177 14.04 5.99 -5.12
CA CYS A 177 13.45 7.33 -5.15
C CYS A 177 14.43 8.49 -4.94
N ASP A 178 15.71 8.21 -4.67
CA ASP A 178 16.84 9.13 -4.73
C ASP A 178 17.22 9.54 -6.18
N ARG A 179 16.67 8.84 -7.18
CA ARG A 179 16.77 9.17 -8.61
C ARG A 179 15.47 9.83 -9.09
N LYS A 180 15.55 10.66 -10.14
CA LYS A 180 14.37 11.28 -10.78
C LYS A 180 13.71 10.39 -11.84
N HIS A 181 14.50 9.54 -12.49
CA HIS A 181 14.04 8.54 -13.44
C HIS A 181 14.43 7.14 -12.93
N ILE A 182 13.46 6.23 -12.89
CA ILE A 182 13.63 4.87 -12.35
C ILE A 182 13.32 3.87 -13.46
N GLU A 183 14.34 3.12 -13.85
CA GLU A 183 14.25 2.13 -14.92
C GLU A 183 13.92 0.73 -14.37
N GLU A 184 13.50 -0.16 -15.25
CA GLU A 184 13.26 -1.58 -14.96
C GLU A 184 14.57 -2.39 -14.98
N LYS A 185 15.52 -1.95 -14.17
CA LYS A 185 16.80 -2.63 -13.92
C LYS A 185 17.15 -2.60 -12.44
N PHE A 186 18.10 -3.43 -12.05
CA PHE A 186 18.69 -3.34 -10.71
C PHE A 186 19.63 -2.14 -10.59
N TYR A 187 19.73 -1.62 -9.38
CA TYR A 187 20.63 -0.52 -9.04
C TYR A 187 21.47 -0.94 -7.86
N ASP A 188 22.74 -0.53 -7.85
CA ASP A 188 23.62 -0.78 -6.72
C ASP A 188 23.11 -0.02 -5.48
N PRO A 189 23.11 -0.68 -4.30
CA PRO A 189 22.76 -0.02 -3.05
C PRO A 189 23.89 0.92 -2.60
N VAL A 190 23.55 1.86 -1.71
CA VAL A 190 24.56 2.76 -1.10
C VAL A 190 25.52 1.98 -0.20
N PHE A 191 24.99 0.98 0.50
CA PHE A 191 25.75 0.05 1.32
C PHE A 191 25.33 -1.38 0.97
N SER A 192 26.28 -2.32 0.96
CA SER A 192 25.97 -3.74 0.82
C SER A 192 25.28 -4.30 2.08
N ASP A 193 24.79 -5.53 1.98
CA ASP A 193 24.30 -6.26 3.15
C ASP A 193 25.39 -6.41 4.23
N GLU A 194 26.60 -6.79 3.83
CA GLU A 194 27.78 -6.98 4.70
C GLU A 194 28.21 -5.69 5.39
N GLU A 195 28.25 -4.58 4.66
CA GLU A 195 28.57 -3.27 5.25
C GLU A 195 27.50 -2.85 6.25
N THR A 196 26.22 -3.04 5.90
CA THR A 196 25.09 -2.67 6.75
C THR A 196 25.05 -3.50 8.02
N ILE A 197 25.22 -4.82 7.95
CA ILE A 197 25.22 -5.66 9.15
C ILE A 197 26.42 -5.37 10.05
N THR A 198 27.59 -5.10 9.46
CA THR A 198 28.80 -4.73 10.20
C THR A 198 28.55 -3.44 10.99
N MET A 199 27.97 -2.42 10.35
CA MET A 199 27.59 -1.19 11.03
C MET A 199 26.58 -1.45 12.16
N LEU A 200 25.55 -2.27 11.92
CA LEU A 200 24.54 -2.58 12.94
C LEU A 200 25.09 -3.37 14.15
N GLN A 201 26.10 -4.21 13.94
CA GLN A 201 26.73 -5.00 15.00
C GLN A 201 27.68 -4.18 15.88
N HIS A 202 28.26 -3.10 15.35
CA HIS A 202 29.26 -2.27 16.04
C HIS A 202 28.72 -0.92 16.49
N SER A 203 27.40 -0.73 16.51
CA SER A 203 26.77 0.53 16.92
C SER A 203 25.57 0.29 17.82
N GLU A 204 25.45 1.11 18.86
CA GLU A 204 24.29 1.08 19.74
C GLU A 204 23.07 1.72 19.06
N ARG A 205 21.85 1.33 19.49
CA ARG A 205 20.60 1.87 18.90
C ARG A 205 20.54 3.40 18.92
N HIS A 206 21.01 4.03 19.99
CA HIS A 206 21.01 5.49 20.10
C HIS A 206 21.98 6.15 19.10
N GLU A 207 23.17 5.58 18.91
CA GLU A 207 24.17 6.07 17.96
C GLU A 207 23.68 5.97 16.53
N LEU A 208 23.07 4.83 16.17
CA LEU A 208 22.43 4.63 14.88
C LEU A 208 21.33 5.67 14.63
N ALA A 209 20.55 6.03 15.64
CA ALA A 209 19.52 7.06 15.50
C ALA A 209 20.10 8.46 15.25
N LEU A 210 21.27 8.78 15.84
CA LEU A 210 21.98 10.04 15.61
C LEU A 210 22.62 10.09 14.21
N LEU A 211 23.19 8.97 13.74
CA LEU A 211 23.85 8.85 12.44
C LEU A 211 22.88 8.56 11.29
N LEU A 212 21.62 8.23 11.58
CA LEU A 212 20.62 7.82 10.60
C LEU A 212 20.53 8.76 9.38
N PRO A 213 20.53 10.11 9.53
CA PRO A 213 20.49 10.99 8.36
C PRO A 213 21.68 10.84 7.41
N HIS A 214 22.85 10.46 7.92
CA HIS A 214 24.04 10.19 7.10
C HIS A 214 24.01 8.79 6.50
N ILE A 215 23.51 7.80 7.25
CA ILE A 215 23.37 6.41 6.77
C ILE A 215 22.37 6.32 5.61
N LEU A 216 21.24 7.03 5.73
CA LEU A 216 20.23 7.04 4.68
C LEU A 216 20.71 7.73 3.39
N ASP A 217 21.79 8.53 3.45
CA ASP A 217 22.26 9.37 2.35
C ASP A 217 21.10 10.17 1.72
N ARG A 218 20.73 9.89 0.47
CA ARG A 218 19.62 10.55 -0.24
C ARG A 218 18.27 9.86 -0.05
N LYS A 219 18.23 8.73 0.65
CA LYS A 219 16.97 7.99 0.88
C LYS A 219 16.13 8.73 1.94
N PRO A 220 14.81 8.85 1.74
CA PRO A 220 13.96 9.60 2.65
C PRO A 220 13.64 8.86 3.97
N ASN A 221 13.82 7.54 4.02
CA ASN A 221 13.46 6.72 5.18
C ASN A 221 14.12 5.33 5.15
N THR A 222 14.07 4.63 6.28
CA THR A 222 14.62 3.27 6.46
C THR A 222 13.97 2.23 5.55
N TYR A 223 12.70 2.41 5.16
CA TYR A 223 12.00 1.50 4.26
C TYR A 223 12.62 1.49 2.85
N THR A 224 12.75 2.66 2.22
CA THR A 224 13.34 2.78 0.87
C THR A 224 14.81 2.36 0.85
N PHE A 225 15.54 2.67 1.92
CA PHE A 225 16.92 2.24 2.14
C PHE A 225 17.03 0.70 2.16
N THR A 226 16.31 0.03 3.08
CA THR A 226 16.39 -1.43 3.23
C THR A 226 15.85 -2.19 2.02
N LYS A 227 14.86 -1.64 1.30
CA LYS A 227 14.39 -2.23 0.05
C LYS A 227 15.42 -2.21 -1.07
N THR A 228 16.32 -1.22 -1.10
CA THR A 228 17.41 -1.19 -2.08
C THR A 228 18.41 -2.33 -1.82
N ILE A 229 18.79 -2.54 -0.55
CA ILE A 229 19.71 -3.63 -0.16
C ILE A 229 19.08 -5.00 -0.42
N ALA A 230 17.80 -5.15 -0.12
CA ALA A 230 17.10 -6.41 -0.36
C ALA A 230 16.93 -6.73 -1.86
N GLU A 231 16.73 -5.73 -2.72
CA GLU A 231 16.77 -5.94 -4.16
C GLU A 231 18.16 -6.38 -4.64
N ASP A 232 19.22 -5.88 -4.01
CA ASP A 232 20.59 -6.25 -4.34
C ASP A 232 20.89 -7.73 -4.01
N LEU A 233 20.45 -8.21 -2.85
CA LEU A 233 20.52 -9.63 -2.51
C LEU A 233 19.76 -10.51 -3.52
N VAL A 234 18.58 -10.05 -3.96
CA VAL A 234 17.81 -10.77 -5.00
C VAL A 234 18.58 -10.75 -6.33
N ARG A 235 19.21 -9.64 -6.71
CA ARG A 235 20.07 -9.54 -7.90
C ARG A 235 21.20 -10.56 -7.85
N GLU A 236 21.90 -10.68 -6.73
CA GLU A 236 23.01 -11.62 -6.57
C GLU A 236 22.58 -13.08 -6.73
N SER A 237 21.35 -13.42 -6.29
CA SER A 237 20.82 -14.78 -6.45
C SER A 237 20.31 -15.11 -7.87
N SER A 238 20.20 -14.12 -8.76
CA SER A 238 19.65 -14.30 -10.12
C SER A 238 20.41 -15.29 -11.01
N GLY A 239 21.69 -15.56 -10.72
CA GLY A 239 22.48 -16.54 -11.47
C GLY A 239 22.08 -18.01 -11.21
N HIS A 240 21.33 -18.28 -10.14
CA HIS A 240 20.99 -19.64 -9.72
C HIS A 240 19.50 -19.82 -9.39
N LEU A 241 18.75 -18.73 -9.21
CA LEU A 241 17.32 -18.75 -8.92
C LEU A 241 16.53 -18.01 -10.01
N PRO A 242 15.32 -18.48 -10.36
CA PRO A 242 14.43 -17.82 -11.33
C PRO A 242 13.76 -16.59 -10.68
N VAL A 243 14.53 -15.52 -10.47
CA VAL A 243 14.09 -14.35 -9.71
C VAL A 243 13.33 -13.34 -10.57
N VAL A 244 12.28 -12.77 -9.98
CA VAL A 244 11.54 -11.65 -10.54
C VAL A 244 11.27 -10.62 -9.45
N VAL A 245 11.51 -9.35 -9.75
CA VAL A 245 11.21 -8.22 -8.87
C VAL A 245 10.02 -7.45 -9.41
N VAL A 246 9.00 -7.27 -8.59
CA VAL A 246 7.87 -6.38 -8.89
C VAL A 246 7.95 -5.17 -7.96
N ARG A 247 7.99 -3.98 -8.56
CA ARG A 247 8.06 -2.67 -7.89
C ARG A 247 6.71 -1.95 -8.01
N PRO A 248 5.74 -2.23 -7.13
CA PRO A 248 4.50 -1.45 -7.09
C PRO A 248 4.76 -0.02 -6.61
N SER A 249 4.02 0.95 -7.15
CA SER A 249 3.91 2.28 -6.53
C SER A 249 2.99 2.24 -5.30
N ILE A 250 2.32 3.34 -4.94
CA ILE A 250 1.44 3.37 -3.78
C ILE A 250 0.23 2.47 -4.07
N VAL A 251 0.20 1.30 -3.43
CA VAL A 251 -0.91 0.35 -3.60
C VAL A 251 -2.15 0.89 -2.91
N MET A 252 -3.19 1.16 -3.70
CA MET A 252 -4.47 1.69 -3.27
C MET A 252 -5.51 0.58 -3.15
N PRO A 253 -6.69 0.85 -2.55
CA PRO A 253 -7.79 -0.12 -2.48
C PRO A 253 -8.11 -0.77 -3.84
N THR A 254 -8.76 -1.92 -3.83
CA THR A 254 -9.11 -2.62 -5.08
C THR A 254 -10.00 -1.76 -5.97
N LEU A 255 -9.78 -1.80 -7.29
CA LEU A 255 -10.64 -1.13 -8.26
C LEU A 255 -11.91 -1.96 -8.52
N LYS A 256 -11.74 -3.26 -8.77
CA LYS A 256 -12.79 -4.17 -9.20
C LYS A 256 -12.84 -5.45 -8.37
N GLU A 257 -11.70 -6.10 -8.15
CA GLU A 257 -11.67 -7.46 -7.61
C GLU A 257 -11.00 -7.58 -6.23
N PRO A 258 -11.45 -8.50 -5.35
CA PRO A 258 -12.65 -9.35 -5.48
C PRO A 258 -13.96 -8.58 -5.45
N PHE A 259 -13.94 -7.39 -4.85
CA PHE A 259 -14.95 -6.35 -4.99
C PHE A 259 -14.26 -4.98 -4.86
N PRO A 260 -14.88 -3.89 -5.34
CA PRO A 260 -14.29 -2.56 -5.28
C PRO A 260 -14.04 -2.04 -3.85
N TYR A 261 -12.98 -1.28 -3.68
CA TYR A 261 -12.66 -0.50 -2.47
C TYR A 261 -12.32 -1.33 -1.23
N TYR A 262 -11.90 -2.57 -1.41
CA TYR A 262 -11.34 -3.35 -0.32
C TYR A 262 -9.95 -2.81 0.04
N SER A 263 -9.72 -2.60 1.33
CA SER A 263 -8.39 -2.45 1.89
C SER A 263 -8.40 -2.87 3.35
N ASN A 264 -7.34 -3.51 3.81
CA ASN A 264 -7.10 -3.77 5.23
C ASN A 264 -5.88 -2.99 5.75
N ASP A 265 -5.28 -2.14 4.90
CA ASP A 265 -4.17 -1.27 5.24
C ASP A 265 -4.67 -0.04 6.00
N LYS A 266 -4.04 0.24 7.14
CA LYS A 266 -4.41 1.30 8.08
C LYS A 266 -3.40 2.45 8.11
N ASN A 267 -2.27 2.33 7.40
CA ASN A 267 -1.13 3.24 7.57
C ASN A 267 -0.73 4.00 6.29
N SER A 268 -1.52 3.95 5.22
CA SER A 268 -1.18 4.54 3.90
C SER A 268 -1.86 5.89 3.62
N VAL A 269 -1.68 6.39 2.39
CA VAL A 269 -2.36 7.56 1.79
C VAL A 269 -3.88 7.52 2.00
N LEU A 270 -4.48 6.32 2.08
CA LEU A 270 -5.88 6.15 2.44
C LEU A 270 -6.21 6.85 3.76
N SER A 271 -5.37 6.78 4.78
CA SER A 271 -5.59 7.45 6.09
C SER A 271 -5.57 8.97 6.00
N ILE A 272 -4.85 9.55 5.03
CA ILE A 272 -4.87 10.99 4.73
C ILE A 272 -6.23 11.36 4.12
N ALA A 273 -6.68 10.59 3.13
CA ALA A 273 -7.99 10.79 2.51
C ALA A 273 -9.13 10.62 3.53
N VAL A 274 -9.09 9.57 4.37
CA VAL A 274 -10.04 9.35 5.47
C VAL A 274 -10.04 10.56 6.42
N GLY A 275 -8.86 10.99 6.87
CA GLY A 275 -8.70 12.09 7.80
C GLY A 275 -9.30 13.38 7.27
N ALA A 276 -9.07 13.68 5.99
CA ALA A 276 -9.67 14.83 5.30
C ALA A 276 -11.19 14.69 5.20
N GLY A 277 -11.66 13.50 4.82
CA GLY A 277 -13.07 13.16 4.65
C GLY A 277 -13.92 13.25 5.92
N VAL A 278 -13.33 13.07 7.10
CA VAL A 278 -14.03 13.23 8.39
C VAL A 278 -13.73 14.56 9.08
N GLY A 279 -13.04 15.47 8.38
CA GLY A 279 -12.67 16.80 8.88
C GLY A 279 -11.58 16.79 9.97
N LEU A 280 -10.93 15.65 10.24
CA LEU A 280 -9.82 15.57 11.20
C LEU A 280 -8.51 16.13 10.62
N LEU A 281 -8.29 15.98 9.31
CA LEU A 281 -7.18 16.59 8.61
C LEU A 281 -7.69 17.76 7.79
N ARG A 282 -7.35 18.97 8.19
CA ARG A 282 -7.86 20.21 7.58
C ARG A 282 -6.82 20.95 6.74
N VAL A 283 -5.55 20.58 6.89
CA VAL A 283 -4.42 21.21 6.22
C VAL A 283 -3.42 20.13 5.86
N LEU A 284 -2.98 20.08 4.60
CA LEU A 284 -1.97 19.15 4.13
C LEU A 284 -0.87 19.92 3.40
N SER A 285 0.38 19.57 3.68
CA SER A 285 1.51 20.09 2.91
C SER A 285 1.82 19.22 1.70
N CYS A 286 1.75 19.80 0.49
CA CYS A 286 2.01 19.14 -0.78
C CYS A 286 2.27 20.18 -1.88
N ALA A 287 3.12 19.83 -2.86
CA ALA A 287 3.30 20.62 -4.08
C ALA A 287 2.06 20.54 -4.99
N ASN A 288 1.65 21.67 -5.59
CA ASN A 288 0.44 21.74 -6.40
C ASN A 288 0.47 20.82 -7.63
N ASP A 289 1.66 20.57 -8.19
CA ASP A 289 1.92 19.73 -9.36
C ASP A 289 2.40 18.31 -8.99
N ASN A 290 2.33 17.92 -7.72
CA ASN A 290 2.74 16.60 -7.28
C ASN A 290 1.83 15.53 -7.88
N ARG A 291 2.43 14.66 -8.70
CA ARG A 291 1.82 13.46 -9.25
C ARG A 291 1.86 12.37 -8.19
N LEU A 292 0.67 11.91 -7.82
CA LEU A 292 0.51 10.83 -6.87
C LEU A 292 0.53 9.52 -7.64
N ASP A 293 1.69 8.88 -7.70
CA ASP A 293 1.82 7.60 -8.40
C ASP A 293 1.20 6.47 -7.56
N MET A 294 0.09 5.93 -8.05
CA MET A 294 -0.71 4.90 -7.37
C MET A 294 -1.09 3.78 -8.33
N ILE A 295 -1.31 2.61 -7.76
CA ILE A 295 -1.76 1.42 -8.47
C ILE A 295 -2.86 0.74 -7.64
N PRO A 296 -4.02 0.38 -8.22
CA PRO A 296 -5.03 -0.41 -7.52
C PRO A 296 -4.48 -1.77 -7.06
N GLY A 297 -4.96 -2.26 -5.91
CA GLY A 297 -4.47 -3.50 -5.31
C GLY A 297 -4.68 -4.73 -6.19
N ASP A 298 -5.79 -4.81 -6.91
CA ASP A 298 -6.09 -5.88 -7.85
C ASP A 298 -5.19 -5.86 -9.08
N MET A 299 -4.89 -4.68 -9.64
CA MET A 299 -3.90 -4.55 -10.71
C MET A 299 -2.49 -4.95 -10.24
N THR A 300 -2.12 -4.58 -9.01
CA THR A 300 -0.83 -4.98 -8.41
C THR A 300 -0.71 -6.49 -8.31
N VAL A 301 -1.77 -7.16 -7.83
CA VAL A 301 -1.81 -8.62 -7.69
C VAL A 301 -1.75 -9.30 -9.05
N ASN A 302 -2.49 -8.79 -10.04
CA ASN A 302 -2.46 -9.32 -11.40
C ASN A 302 -1.06 -9.22 -12.01
N CYS A 303 -0.36 -8.10 -11.81
CA CYS A 303 1.03 -7.93 -12.22
C CYS A 303 1.96 -8.93 -11.51
N ILE A 304 1.81 -9.14 -10.19
CA ILE A 304 2.62 -10.12 -9.42
C ILE A 304 2.45 -11.54 -9.99
N LEU A 305 1.20 -11.96 -10.25
CA LEU A 305 0.92 -13.31 -10.75
C LEU A 305 1.39 -13.51 -12.20
N ALA A 306 1.19 -12.51 -13.06
CA ALA A 306 1.70 -12.53 -14.43
C ALA A 306 3.24 -12.51 -14.46
N ALA A 307 3.88 -11.73 -13.59
CA ALA A 307 5.34 -11.65 -13.50
C ALA A 307 5.95 -12.98 -13.01
N SER A 308 5.28 -13.67 -12.08
CA SER A 308 5.66 -15.03 -11.67
C SER A 308 5.62 -16.04 -12.81
N TRP A 309 4.60 -15.94 -13.68
CA TRP A 309 4.50 -16.79 -14.86
C TRP A 309 5.61 -16.47 -15.87
N SER A 310 5.88 -15.18 -16.09
CA SER A 310 6.97 -14.75 -17.00
C SER A 310 8.33 -15.28 -16.57
N ALA A 311 8.60 -15.40 -15.26
CA ALA A 311 9.82 -16.02 -14.73
C ALA A 311 10.07 -17.42 -15.31
N ALA A 312 9.01 -18.22 -15.43
CA ALA A 312 9.11 -19.59 -15.93
C ALA A 312 9.22 -19.66 -17.47
N VAL A 313 8.72 -18.65 -18.18
CA VAL A 313 8.81 -18.57 -19.65
C VAL A 313 10.18 -18.05 -20.09
N THR A 314 10.80 -17.17 -19.32
CA THR A 314 12.12 -16.58 -19.61
C THR A 314 13.04 -16.68 -18.39
N PRO A 315 13.59 -17.87 -18.08
CA PRO A 315 14.30 -18.14 -16.83
C PRO A 315 15.69 -17.50 -16.74
N ASP A 316 16.33 -17.19 -17.87
CA ASP A 316 17.75 -16.79 -17.92
C ASP A 316 17.99 -15.28 -17.67
N ALA A 317 16.94 -14.50 -17.42
CA ALA A 317 17.06 -13.06 -17.18
C ALA A 317 16.25 -12.65 -15.95
N ALA A 318 16.92 -12.15 -14.92
CA ALA A 318 16.23 -11.50 -13.81
C ALA A 318 15.43 -10.31 -14.32
N GLN A 319 14.12 -10.34 -14.10
CA GLN A 319 13.21 -9.32 -14.59
C GLN A 319 12.80 -8.39 -13.46
N VAL A 320 12.83 -7.10 -13.78
CA VAL A 320 12.29 -6.05 -12.91
C VAL A 320 11.08 -5.46 -13.61
N TYR A 321 9.97 -5.37 -12.89
CA TYR A 321 8.71 -4.82 -13.36
C TYR A 321 8.32 -3.62 -12.52
N ASN A 322 8.21 -2.44 -13.14
CA ASN A 322 7.65 -1.26 -12.49
C ASN A 322 6.12 -1.32 -12.66
N CYS A 323 5.40 -1.68 -11.59
CA CYS A 323 3.95 -1.76 -11.55
C CYS A 323 3.39 -0.43 -11.00
N VAL A 324 3.31 0.57 -11.87
CA VAL A 324 3.13 1.97 -11.48
C VAL A 324 1.97 2.65 -12.20
N GLY A 325 1.46 3.71 -11.58
CA GLY A 325 0.40 4.58 -12.09
C GLY A 325 0.87 5.64 -13.08
N TYR A 326 2.19 5.78 -13.26
CA TYR A 326 2.86 6.85 -14.01
C TYR A 326 2.23 7.23 -15.35
N GLU A 327 1.72 6.26 -16.11
CA GLU A 327 1.18 6.47 -17.45
C GLU A 327 -0.22 7.08 -17.48
N ASN A 328 -0.97 6.93 -16.39
CA ASN A 328 -2.28 7.52 -16.17
C ASN A 328 -2.22 8.45 -14.96
N PRO A 329 -1.62 9.65 -15.08
CA PRO A 329 -1.29 10.48 -13.93
C PRO A 329 -2.51 11.16 -13.31
N ILE A 330 -2.54 11.22 -11.98
CA ILE A 330 -3.41 12.09 -11.18
C ILE A 330 -2.57 12.86 -10.17
N THR A 331 -2.89 14.12 -9.90
CA THR A 331 -2.21 14.88 -8.85
C THR A 331 -2.77 14.54 -7.47
N LEU A 332 -1.95 14.62 -6.41
CA LEU A 332 -2.42 14.43 -5.04
C LEU A 332 -3.58 15.38 -4.71
N LYS A 333 -3.49 16.63 -5.20
CA LYS A 333 -4.52 17.66 -5.04
C LYS A 333 -5.85 17.23 -5.68
N GLN A 334 -5.84 16.79 -6.94
CA GLN A 334 -7.05 16.31 -7.63
C GLN A 334 -7.67 15.11 -6.91
N SER A 335 -6.84 14.14 -6.51
CA SER A 335 -7.27 12.96 -5.74
C SER A 335 -8.02 13.35 -4.46
N LEU A 336 -7.46 14.31 -3.69
CA LEU A 336 -8.04 14.75 -2.43
C LEU A 336 -9.34 15.55 -2.62
N TYR A 337 -9.41 16.43 -3.62
CA TYR A 337 -10.64 17.17 -3.90
C TYR A 337 -11.74 16.27 -4.46
N ALA A 338 -11.43 15.36 -5.38
CA ALA A 338 -12.37 14.36 -5.84
C ALA A 338 -12.94 13.54 -4.68
N ASN A 339 -12.09 13.14 -3.71
CA ASN A 339 -12.56 12.45 -2.52
C ASN A 339 -13.51 13.30 -1.66
N LEU A 340 -13.20 14.58 -1.44
CA LEU A 340 -14.00 15.49 -0.62
C LEU A 340 -15.35 15.86 -1.27
N GLU A 341 -15.35 16.15 -2.56
CA GLU A 341 -16.57 16.44 -3.33
C GLU A 341 -17.53 15.26 -3.19
N ASN A 342 -17.04 14.03 -3.38
CA ASN A 342 -17.85 12.84 -3.24
C ASN A 342 -18.39 12.61 -1.82
N ILE A 343 -17.60 12.88 -0.78
CA ILE A 343 -18.12 12.80 0.60
C ILE A 343 -19.23 13.83 0.83
N SER A 344 -19.11 15.02 0.23
CA SER A 344 -20.14 16.05 0.32
C SER A 344 -21.42 15.70 -0.47
N GLU A 345 -21.27 15.11 -1.66
CA GLU A 345 -22.37 14.80 -2.59
C GLU A 345 -23.08 13.49 -2.28
N SER A 346 -22.33 12.44 -1.95
CA SER A 346 -22.89 11.12 -1.59
C SER A 346 -23.83 11.20 -0.39
N LYS A 347 -23.74 12.26 0.42
CA LYS A 347 -24.46 12.43 1.69
C LYS A 347 -24.24 11.23 2.62
N GLU A 348 -23.19 10.45 2.39
CA GLU A 348 -22.79 9.31 3.18
C GLU A 348 -22.07 9.84 4.41
N SER A 349 -22.66 9.59 5.57
CA SER A 349 -22.33 10.34 6.75
C SER A 349 -21.57 9.52 7.78
N CYS A 350 -20.32 9.84 8.04
CA CYS A 350 -19.62 9.22 9.16
C CYS A 350 -20.03 9.89 10.49
N ASP A 351 -20.57 9.11 11.43
CA ASP A 351 -20.82 9.54 12.82
C ASP A 351 -19.55 10.06 13.52
N LYS A 352 -18.39 9.59 13.06
CA LYS A 352 -17.05 10.01 13.52
C LYS A 352 -16.55 11.32 12.90
N ALA A 353 -17.28 11.93 11.96
CA ALA A 353 -16.91 13.23 11.40
C ALA A 353 -16.83 14.31 12.49
N LEU A 354 -15.66 14.92 12.67
CA LEU A 354 -15.44 15.95 13.69
C LEU A 354 -15.76 17.34 13.17
N TRP A 355 -15.36 17.63 11.94
CA TRP A 355 -15.59 18.90 11.25
C TRP A 355 -16.27 18.66 9.91
N VAL A 356 -16.78 19.74 9.31
CA VAL A 356 -17.20 19.72 7.91
C VAL A 356 -15.99 19.32 7.05
N PRO A 357 -16.12 18.33 6.15
CA PRO A 357 -15.01 17.89 5.30
C PRO A 357 -14.48 19.04 4.44
N HIS A 358 -13.25 19.46 4.72
CA HIS A 358 -12.59 20.54 4.01
C HIS A 358 -11.09 20.46 4.22
N LEU A 359 -10.33 20.54 3.12
CA LEU A 359 -8.87 20.48 3.14
C LEU A 359 -8.25 21.69 2.46
N ILE A 360 -7.26 22.29 3.12
CA ILE A 360 -6.41 23.32 2.55
C ILE A 360 -5.06 22.68 2.21
N VAL A 361 -4.67 22.71 0.94
CA VAL A 361 -3.35 22.27 0.49
C VAL A 361 -2.41 23.47 0.44
N VAL A 362 -1.23 23.35 1.06
CA VAL A 362 -0.24 24.44 1.12
C VAL A 362 1.19 23.95 0.87
N GLU A 363 1.97 24.75 0.15
CA GLU A 363 3.38 24.46 -0.09
C GLU A 363 4.29 25.08 0.98
N ASN A 364 3.95 26.28 1.42
CA ASN A 364 4.76 27.08 2.32
C ASN A 364 4.65 26.59 3.78
N ASN A 365 5.80 26.32 4.41
CA ASN A 365 5.87 25.80 5.77
C ASN A 365 5.35 26.78 6.82
N TYR A 366 5.56 28.09 6.66
CA TYR A 366 5.04 29.09 7.60
C TYR A 366 3.52 29.12 7.58
N ILE A 367 2.93 29.07 6.39
CA ILE A 367 1.47 28.98 6.23
C ILE A 367 0.96 27.66 6.80
N LEU A 368 1.65 26.55 6.56
CA LEU A 368 1.32 25.24 7.14
C LEU A 368 1.31 25.29 8.68
N PHE A 369 2.38 25.79 9.31
CA PHE A 369 2.48 25.86 10.77
C PHE A 369 1.41 26.77 11.37
N PHE A 370 1.19 27.94 10.75
CA PHE A 370 0.15 28.86 11.13
C PHE A 370 -1.23 28.20 11.05
N LEU A 371 -1.60 27.64 9.91
CA LEU A 371 -2.87 26.94 9.73
C LEU A 371 -3.02 25.73 10.65
N TYR A 372 -1.96 24.95 10.85
CA TYR A 372 -1.98 23.78 11.75
C TYR A 372 -2.27 24.19 13.19
N TYR A 373 -1.67 25.30 13.66
CA TYR A 373 -1.92 25.85 14.99
C TYR A 373 -3.41 26.17 15.19
N PHE A 374 -4.02 26.88 14.25
CA PHE A 374 -5.42 27.32 14.37
C PHE A 374 -6.46 26.25 14.03
N LEU A 375 -6.19 25.36 13.08
CA LEU A 375 -7.17 24.39 12.59
C LEU A 375 -7.04 23.00 13.24
N HIS A 376 -5.91 22.70 13.88
CA HIS A 376 -5.70 21.42 14.58
C HIS A 376 -5.33 21.62 16.05
N LEU A 377 -4.25 22.34 16.37
CA LEU A 377 -3.73 22.39 17.74
C LEU A 377 -4.71 23.05 18.72
N LEU A 378 -5.15 24.28 18.44
CA LEU A 378 -6.10 25.01 19.30
C LEU A 378 -7.44 24.27 19.46
N PRO A 379 -8.12 23.82 18.37
CA PRO A 379 -9.32 23.00 18.51
C PRO A 379 -9.07 21.70 19.25
N GLY A 380 -7.90 21.08 19.04
CA GLY A 380 -7.53 19.84 19.72
C GLY A 380 -7.37 20.03 21.22
N LEU A 381 -6.77 21.14 21.66
CA LEU A 381 -6.67 21.48 23.09
C LEU A 381 -8.06 21.69 23.69
N PHE A 382 -8.92 22.45 23.00
CA PHE A 382 -10.31 22.65 23.42
C PHE A 382 -11.07 21.32 23.56
N PHE A 383 -11.04 20.47 22.53
CA PHE A 383 -11.70 19.16 22.59
C PHE A 383 -11.11 18.26 23.66
N SER A 384 -9.80 18.27 23.89
CA SER A 384 -9.19 17.47 24.94
C SER A 384 -9.51 17.97 26.35
N LEU A 385 -9.73 19.27 26.54
CA LEU A 385 -10.28 19.80 27.79
C LEU A 385 -11.74 19.36 27.98
N ALA A 386 -12.56 19.43 26.93
CA ALA A 386 -13.94 18.95 26.95
C ALA A 386 -14.03 17.44 27.21
N GLU A 387 -13.17 16.64 26.57
CA GLU A 387 -13.06 15.19 26.81
C GLU A 387 -12.77 14.93 28.30
N ARG A 388 -11.81 15.65 28.90
CA ARG A 388 -11.49 15.51 30.32
C ARG A 388 -12.63 15.94 31.23
N TYR A 389 -13.30 17.06 30.93
CA TYR A 389 -14.47 17.52 31.67
C TYR A 389 -15.62 16.48 31.64
N LEU A 390 -15.78 15.78 30.53
CA LEU A 390 -16.74 14.68 30.37
C LEU A 390 -16.23 13.32 30.88
N ASN A 391 -15.12 13.28 31.63
CA ASN A 391 -14.47 12.05 32.11
C ASN A 391 -14.13 11.03 31.00
N ARG A 392 -13.84 11.53 29.79
CA ARG A 392 -13.39 10.74 28.64
C ARG A 392 -11.87 10.84 28.49
N LYS A 393 -11.28 9.80 27.90
CA LYS A 393 -9.85 9.82 27.55
C LYS A 393 -9.61 10.84 26.45
N PRO A 394 -8.59 11.72 26.54
CA PRO A 394 -8.33 12.73 25.52
C PRO A 394 -7.74 12.07 24.27
N MET A 395 -8.58 11.82 23.27
CA MET A 395 -8.22 11.08 22.06
C MET A 395 -7.93 12.02 20.88
N ILE A 396 -8.62 13.16 20.79
CA ILE A 396 -8.45 14.09 19.66
C ILE A 396 -7.01 14.61 19.54
N MET A 397 -6.40 15.03 20.65
CA MET A 397 -5.00 15.48 20.63
C MET A 397 -4.03 14.37 20.19
N LYS A 398 -4.31 13.11 20.55
CA LYS A 398 -3.50 11.97 20.09
C LYS A 398 -3.63 11.77 18.58
N ILE A 399 -4.84 11.95 18.02
CA ILE A 399 -5.10 11.85 16.58
C ILE A 399 -4.36 12.97 15.84
N TYR A 400 -4.49 14.23 16.27
CA TYR A 400 -3.79 15.35 15.62
C TYR A 400 -2.28 15.21 15.65
N ARG A 401 -1.69 14.77 16.77
CA ARG A 401 -0.24 14.45 16.83
C ARG A 401 0.17 13.40 15.80
N LYS A 402 -0.64 12.35 15.63
CA LYS A 402 -0.39 11.31 14.61
C LYS A 402 -0.51 11.87 13.19
N LEU A 403 -1.52 12.70 12.91
CA LEU A 403 -1.70 13.32 11.60
C LEU A 403 -0.56 14.28 11.25
N PHE A 404 -0.07 15.05 12.21
CA PHE A 404 1.10 15.91 12.03
C PHE A 404 2.35 15.11 11.68
N PHE A 405 2.61 14.03 12.44
CA PHE A 405 3.72 13.15 12.14
C PHE A 405 3.58 12.51 10.75
N LEU A 406 2.40 11.99 10.41
CA LEU A 406 2.10 11.45 9.09
C LEU A 406 2.40 12.47 7.98
N ASN A 407 1.94 13.73 8.13
CA ASN A 407 2.22 14.78 7.15
C ASN A 407 3.73 15.04 6.97
N LYS A 408 4.49 15.04 8.07
CA LYS A 408 5.95 15.17 8.01
C LYS A 408 6.60 14.00 7.28
N THR A 409 6.16 12.78 7.57
CA THR A 409 6.76 11.56 7.02
C THR A 409 6.48 11.38 5.53
N VAL A 410 5.30 11.79 5.04
CA VAL A 410 4.97 11.70 3.59
C VAL A 410 5.48 12.88 2.78
N ARG A 411 6.03 13.92 3.44
CA ARG A 411 6.42 15.18 2.77
C ARG A 411 7.38 14.96 1.61
N TYR A 412 8.37 14.09 1.76
CA TYR A 412 9.31 13.81 0.68
C TYR A 412 8.59 13.38 -0.61
N PHE A 413 7.60 12.52 -0.49
CA PHE A 413 6.78 12.03 -1.61
C PHE A 413 5.79 13.06 -2.12
N ALA A 414 5.24 13.89 -1.23
CA ALA A 414 4.29 14.95 -1.59
C ALA A 414 4.93 16.17 -2.32
N PHE A 415 6.26 16.23 -2.41
CA PHE A 415 7.03 17.31 -3.04
C PHE A 415 7.99 16.84 -4.13
N ASN A 416 8.01 15.54 -4.44
CA ASN A 416 8.84 14.99 -5.51
C ASN A 416 7.99 14.26 -6.52
N ASN A 417 8.37 14.40 -7.79
CA ASN A 417 7.81 13.66 -8.90
C ASN A 417 8.89 12.74 -9.47
N TRP A 418 8.45 11.56 -9.91
CA TRP A 418 9.29 10.56 -10.54
C TRP A 418 8.77 10.22 -11.93
N SER A 419 9.69 9.78 -12.77
CA SER A 419 9.38 9.16 -14.05
C SER A 419 9.87 7.72 -14.04
N PHE A 420 9.16 6.85 -14.75
CA PHE A 420 9.43 5.42 -14.75
C PHE A 420 9.57 4.91 -16.19
N THR A 421 10.52 4.01 -16.40
CA THR A 421 10.46 3.10 -17.55
C THR A 421 9.50 1.95 -17.19
N THR A 422 8.65 1.54 -18.14
CA THR A 422 7.63 0.48 -17.93
C THR A 422 7.59 -0.52 -19.10
N ASP A 423 8.69 -0.64 -19.83
CA ASP A 423 8.79 -1.45 -21.05
C ASP A 423 8.60 -2.95 -20.78
N ASN A 424 9.18 -3.50 -19.71
CA ASN A 424 8.97 -4.87 -19.26
C ASN A 424 7.52 -5.07 -18.82
N SER A 425 6.97 -4.19 -17.98
CA SER A 425 5.55 -4.27 -17.56
C SER A 425 4.58 -4.21 -18.73
N LYS A 426 4.83 -3.35 -19.73
CA LYS A 426 4.05 -3.28 -20.97
C LYS A 426 4.18 -4.53 -21.82
N SER A 427 5.41 -5.03 -21.97
CA SER A 427 5.70 -6.27 -22.70
C SER A 427 4.97 -7.46 -22.07
N LEU A 428 4.99 -7.56 -20.75
CA LEU A 428 4.25 -8.57 -20.00
C LEU A 428 2.74 -8.48 -20.25
N LEU A 429 2.18 -7.28 -20.18
CA LEU A 429 0.76 -7.05 -20.47
C LEU A 429 0.39 -7.44 -21.92
N PHE A 430 1.28 -7.18 -22.89
CA PHE A 430 1.08 -7.52 -24.30
C PHE A 430 1.13 -9.03 -24.57
N LYS A 431 1.95 -9.76 -23.81
CA LYS A 431 2.06 -11.22 -23.91
C LYS A 431 0.80 -11.96 -23.43
N LEU A 432 -0.05 -11.32 -22.62
CA LEU A 432 -1.27 -11.95 -22.14
C LEU A 432 -2.20 -12.28 -23.32
N ASN A 433 -2.65 -13.54 -23.39
CA ASN A 433 -3.67 -13.95 -24.34
C ASN A 433 -5.06 -13.40 -23.92
N ALA A 434 -6.10 -13.61 -24.73
CA ALA A 434 -7.43 -13.07 -24.48
C ALA A 434 -7.99 -13.51 -23.11
N ARG A 435 -7.80 -14.77 -22.73
CA ARG A 435 -8.26 -15.29 -21.44
C ARG A 435 -7.45 -14.73 -20.27
N ASP A 436 -6.14 -14.64 -20.42
CA ASP A 436 -5.26 -14.08 -19.39
C ASP A 436 -5.52 -12.59 -19.17
N ARG A 437 -5.83 -11.82 -20.22
CA ARG A 437 -6.25 -10.42 -20.06
C ARG A 437 -7.54 -10.29 -19.25
N GLU A 438 -8.53 -11.14 -19.50
CA GLU A 438 -9.77 -11.08 -18.72
C GLU A 438 -9.53 -11.35 -17.22
N LEU A 439 -8.61 -12.26 -16.91
CA LEU A 439 -8.37 -12.73 -15.56
C LEU A 439 -7.29 -11.93 -14.82
N PHE A 440 -6.27 -11.44 -15.51
CA PHE A 440 -5.05 -10.86 -14.94
C PHE A 440 -4.68 -9.52 -15.58
N ASP A 441 -5.64 -8.72 -16.05
CA ASP A 441 -5.36 -7.37 -16.54
C ASP A 441 -4.82 -6.45 -15.42
N PHE A 442 -3.79 -5.69 -15.75
CA PHE A 442 -3.21 -4.65 -14.89
C PHE A 442 -2.91 -3.36 -15.67
N ASN A 443 -3.65 -3.12 -16.75
CA ASN A 443 -3.51 -1.92 -17.56
C ASN A 443 -3.98 -0.66 -16.83
N ILE A 444 -3.08 0.13 -16.26
CA ILE A 444 -3.44 1.37 -15.55
C ILE A 444 -4.22 2.38 -16.42
N MET A 445 -4.03 2.39 -17.74
CA MET A 445 -4.74 3.32 -18.62
C MET A 445 -6.26 3.11 -18.64
N SER A 446 -6.76 1.96 -18.19
CA SER A 446 -8.19 1.69 -18.08
C SER A 446 -8.83 2.31 -16.82
N VAL A 447 -8.03 2.86 -15.91
CA VAL A 447 -8.54 3.42 -14.65
C VAL A 447 -9.13 4.81 -14.88
N ASP A 448 -10.44 4.93 -14.65
CA ASP A 448 -11.08 6.22 -14.45
C ASP A 448 -10.88 6.67 -13.00
N TRP A 449 -9.92 7.58 -12.79
CA TRP A 449 -9.61 8.08 -11.46
C TRP A 449 -10.78 8.78 -10.79
N MET A 450 -11.60 9.54 -11.52
CA MET A 450 -12.69 10.28 -10.90
C MET A 450 -13.71 9.29 -10.35
N ASN A 451 -14.10 8.29 -11.13
CA ASN A 451 -14.97 7.21 -10.67
C ASN A 451 -14.33 6.39 -9.54
N TYR A 452 -13.03 6.10 -9.60
CA TYR A 452 -12.33 5.38 -8.54
C TYR A 452 -12.36 6.13 -7.19
N TYR A 453 -12.19 7.46 -7.21
CA TYR A 453 -12.23 8.28 -6.00
C TYR A 453 -13.64 8.50 -5.44
N CYS A 454 -14.69 8.36 -6.26
CA CYS A 454 -16.08 8.49 -5.83
C CYS A 454 -16.44 7.61 -4.64
N PHE A 455 -15.78 6.47 -4.49
CA PHE A 455 -16.14 5.47 -3.51
C PHE A 455 -15.05 5.22 -2.46
N MET A 456 -13.94 5.95 -2.51
CA MET A 456 -12.88 5.89 -1.51
C MET A 456 -13.35 6.31 -0.10
N GLY A 457 -14.36 7.19 -0.02
CA GLY A 457 -15.04 7.50 1.24
C GLY A 457 -15.73 6.28 1.88
N ARG A 458 -16.25 5.36 1.08
CA ARG A 458 -16.85 4.10 1.55
C ARG A 458 -15.79 3.14 2.09
N CYS A 459 -14.66 3.01 1.38
CA CYS A 459 -13.50 2.26 1.87
C CYS A 459 -13.08 2.72 3.26
N ALA A 460 -12.88 4.04 3.38
CA ALA A 460 -12.46 4.72 4.59
C ALA A 460 -13.41 4.43 5.76
N ALA A 461 -14.71 4.58 5.52
CA ALA A 461 -15.71 4.41 6.56
C ALA A 461 -15.85 2.95 7.02
N ARG A 462 -15.80 1.99 6.08
CA ARG A 462 -15.92 0.57 6.37
C ARG A 462 -14.67 -0.01 7.03
N TYR A 463 -13.50 0.17 6.42
CA TYR A 463 -12.30 -0.58 6.81
C TYR A 463 -11.35 0.16 7.74
N VAL A 464 -11.27 1.50 7.64
CA VAL A 464 -10.40 2.31 8.49
C VAL A 464 -11.15 2.76 9.75
N LEU A 465 -12.35 3.30 9.56
CA LEU A 465 -13.15 3.83 10.66
C LEU A 465 -13.98 2.76 11.35
N LYS A 466 -14.15 1.55 10.78
CA LYS A 466 -15.00 0.49 11.37
C LYS A 466 -16.39 1.00 11.75
N ALA A 467 -17.02 1.79 10.87
CA ALA A 467 -18.43 2.15 11.05
C ALA A 467 -19.27 0.87 10.95
N ASN A 468 -20.34 0.74 11.74
CA ASN A 468 -21.09 -0.52 11.91
C ASN A 468 -21.52 -1.13 10.56
N ASP A 469 -21.09 -2.36 10.30
CA ASP A 469 -21.42 -3.22 9.14
C ASP A 469 -22.86 -3.78 9.15
N ASN A 470 -23.84 -3.08 9.72
CA ASN A 470 -25.22 -3.55 9.58
C ASN A 470 -25.66 -3.34 8.13
N LYS A 471 -25.74 -4.46 7.39
CA LYS A 471 -25.96 -4.55 5.94
C LYS A 471 -27.21 -3.81 5.39
N ASP A 472 -28.08 -3.27 6.26
CA ASP A 472 -29.30 -2.54 5.85
C ASP A 472 -29.41 -1.12 6.43
N ASN A 473 -28.44 -0.65 7.21
CA ASN A 473 -28.45 0.72 7.74
C ASN A 473 -27.18 1.45 7.30
N TYR A 474 -27.15 1.83 6.01
CA TYR A 474 -26.29 2.91 5.57
C TYR A 474 -26.62 4.15 6.42
N TYR A 475 -25.68 4.49 7.30
CA TYR A 475 -25.52 5.67 8.15
C TYR A 475 -26.80 6.45 8.50
N PRO A 476 -27.10 6.73 9.78
CA PRO A 476 -28.16 7.67 10.12
C PRO A 476 -27.73 9.08 9.69
N LYS A 477 -27.97 9.39 8.42
CA LYS A 477 -27.79 10.68 7.74
C LYS A 477 -28.38 11.81 8.55
N GLU A 478 -29.46 11.51 9.28
CA GLU A 478 -30.10 12.41 10.24
C GLU A 478 -29.21 12.76 11.45
N MET A 479 -28.45 11.83 12.02
CA MET A 479 -27.51 12.14 13.10
C MET A 479 -26.38 13.05 12.64
N TYR A 480 -25.80 12.78 11.46
CA TYR A 480 -24.78 13.64 10.90
C TYR A 480 -25.32 15.01 10.52
N LYS A 481 -26.47 15.09 9.85
CA LYS A 481 -27.12 16.39 9.55
C LYS A 481 -27.38 17.18 10.83
N ARG A 482 -27.89 16.54 11.88
CA ARG A 482 -28.10 17.18 13.19
C ARG A 482 -26.80 17.69 13.79
N LYS A 483 -25.73 16.89 13.73
CA LYS A 483 -24.41 17.27 14.21
C LYS A 483 -23.84 18.45 13.40
N MET A 484 -23.89 18.37 12.07
CA MET A 484 -23.37 19.41 11.17
C MET A 484 -24.17 20.70 11.24
N LYS A 485 -25.48 20.66 11.53
CA LYS A 485 -26.29 21.86 11.79
C LYS A 485 -25.69 22.77 12.86
N TYR A 486 -25.00 22.21 13.87
CA TYR A 486 -24.33 22.98 14.90
C TYR A 486 -22.85 23.26 14.58
N ILE A 487 -22.15 22.31 13.94
CA ILE A 487 -20.72 22.42 13.66
C ILE A 487 -20.44 23.35 12.47
N GLU A 488 -21.27 23.33 11.44
CA GLU A 488 -21.06 24.09 10.21
C GLU A 488 -21.05 25.61 10.42
N PRO A 489 -21.99 26.23 11.18
CA PRO A 489 -21.90 27.66 11.48
C PRO A 489 -20.64 28.02 12.27
N ILE A 490 -20.23 27.17 13.23
CA ILE A 490 -19.02 27.36 14.03
C ILE A 490 -17.79 27.30 13.10
N ASP A 491 -17.75 26.30 12.23
CA ASP A 491 -16.65 26.12 11.28
C ASP A 491 -16.54 27.27 10.28
N ILE A 492 -17.68 27.72 9.72
CA ILE A 492 -17.76 28.89 8.85
C ILE A 492 -17.25 30.12 9.59
N THR A 493 -17.68 30.34 10.83
CA THR A 493 -17.24 31.48 11.65
C THR A 493 -15.73 31.43 11.89
N ILE A 494 -15.18 30.27 12.28
CA ILE A 494 -13.73 30.09 12.47
C ILE A 494 -12.97 30.41 11.17
N ARG A 495 -13.46 29.94 10.02
CA ARG A 495 -12.82 30.19 8.71
C ARG A 495 -12.87 31.67 8.31
N TRP A 496 -13.98 32.36 8.52
CA TRP A 496 -14.10 33.79 8.19
C TRP A 496 -13.29 34.67 9.14
N THR A 497 -13.35 34.42 10.45
CA THR A 497 -12.51 35.10 11.43
C THR A 497 -11.03 34.93 11.09
N PHE A 498 -10.63 33.73 10.66
CA PHE A 498 -9.28 33.45 10.20
C PHE A 498 -8.88 34.23 8.94
N ARG A 499 -9.74 34.26 7.91
CA ARG A 499 -9.48 35.04 6.67
C ARG A 499 -9.33 36.53 6.98
N LEU A 500 -10.19 37.06 7.86
CA LEU A 500 -10.12 38.46 8.29
C LEU A 500 -8.82 38.75 9.06
N ALA A 501 -8.39 37.85 9.95
CA ALA A 501 -7.12 37.99 10.66
C ALA A 501 -5.92 38.00 9.70
N LEU A 502 -5.92 37.16 8.66
CA LEU A 502 -4.89 37.15 7.62
C LEU A 502 -4.84 38.45 6.83
N VAL A 503 -6.00 38.97 6.41
CA VAL A 503 -6.11 40.25 5.71
C VAL A 503 -5.57 41.38 6.60
N TYR A 504 -5.95 41.40 7.88
CA TYR A 504 -5.48 42.39 8.84
C TYR A 504 -3.96 42.33 9.07
N LEU A 505 -3.39 41.13 9.26
CA LEU A 505 -1.94 40.97 9.43
C LEU A 505 -1.17 41.37 8.17
N SER A 506 -1.68 41.01 6.99
CA SER A 506 -1.06 41.38 5.70
C SER A 506 -1.10 42.89 5.48
N TYR A 507 -2.23 43.53 5.80
CA TYR A 507 -2.38 44.98 5.76
C TYR A 507 -1.36 45.67 6.68
N ASN A 508 -1.23 45.22 7.93
CA ASN A 508 -0.26 45.80 8.87
C ASN A 508 1.19 45.60 8.43
N MET A 509 1.55 44.45 7.86
CA MET A 509 2.89 44.24 7.31
C MET A 509 3.17 45.16 6.13
N LEU A 510 2.20 45.34 5.22
CA LEU A 510 2.33 46.28 4.10
C LEU A 510 2.49 47.73 4.59
N CYS A 511 1.72 48.14 5.59
CA CYS A 511 1.86 49.46 6.20
C CYS A 511 3.22 49.64 6.91
N ALA A 512 3.75 48.60 7.54
CA ALA A 512 5.05 48.65 8.23
C ALA A 512 6.26 48.68 7.28
N VAL A 513 6.11 48.21 6.03
CA VAL A 513 7.15 48.29 4.98
C VAL A 513 7.06 49.59 4.18
N ALA A 514 5.92 50.27 4.23
CA ALA A 514 5.69 51.56 3.58
C ALA A 514 6.13 52.78 4.42
N VAL A 515 6.60 52.55 5.65
CA VAL A 515 7.26 53.52 6.55
C VAL A 515 8.75 53.23 6.56
#